data_AF-A0A524H0I5-F1
#
_entry.id   AF-A0A524H0I5-F1
#
_cell.length_a   1.000
_cell.length_b   1.000
_cell.length_c   1.000
_cell.angle_alpha   90.00
_cell.angle_beta   90.00
_cell.angle_gamma   90.00
#
_symmetry.space_group_name_H-M   'P 1'
#
loop_
_entity.id
_entity.type
_entity.pdbx_description
1 polymer ?
#
loop_
_entity_poly.entity_id
_entity_poly.type
_entity_poly.pdbx_seq_one_letter_code
_entity_poly.pdbx_strand_id
1 'polypeptide(L)'
;MKSQSEPPDKNITSLQSDLIRMLSPADNSEYKLNDQIIVSLAPAGDVKIYDSVKVFFDGKSVAILKSAPWECSVSSALTGMTGRKSVKAVAYSREKSQSVTRFVIIYSDIVPGKLSYRVIHTYPHDSEAFTQGLFYDDGLLFEGTGQETGSTLRVVELETGKVLRQHNLDPSLFGEGIALYKDRIYQVTWQNKVGFVYNKSDFRVLNKIFYQNEGWGLTT
;
A
#
# COMPACT_ATOMS: atom_id res chain seq x y z
N MET A 1 43.56 -40.05 30.51
CA MET A 1 42.87 -38.98 29.75
C MET A 1 42.45 -39.55 28.41
N LYS A 2 41.14 -39.73 28.18
CA LYS A 2 40.58 -40.39 27.00
C LYS A 2 40.44 -39.37 25.86
N SER A 3 40.88 -39.78 24.68
CA SER A 3 40.63 -39.11 23.40
C SER A 3 39.12 -39.10 23.09
N GLN A 4 38.56 -37.93 22.81
CA GLN A 4 37.24 -37.82 22.18
C GLN A 4 37.44 -37.25 20.77
N SER A 5 37.13 -38.10 19.80
CA SER A 5 36.96 -37.76 18.39
C SER A 5 35.63 -37.02 18.21
N GLU A 6 35.66 -35.85 17.58
CA GLU A 6 34.45 -35.18 17.08
C GLU A 6 33.80 -36.01 15.95
N PRO A 7 32.47 -36.12 15.90
CA PRO A 7 31.80 -36.68 14.74
C PRO A 7 31.69 -35.63 13.62
N PRO A 8 31.72 -36.02 12.34
CA PRO A 8 31.57 -35.08 11.24
C PRO A 8 30.12 -34.62 11.12
N ASP A 9 29.95 -33.30 11.08
CA ASP A 9 28.69 -32.62 10.79
C ASP A 9 28.26 -32.92 9.34
N LYS A 10 27.37 -33.89 9.15
CA LYS A 10 26.68 -34.14 7.88
C LYS A 10 25.31 -33.47 7.89
N ASN A 11 25.30 -32.13 7.84
CA ASN A 11 24.14 -31.40 7.35
C ASN A 11 24.25 -31.25 5.83
N ILE A 12 23.95 -32.34 5.11
CA ILE A 12 23.58 -32.26 3.70
C ILE A 12 22.13 -31.76 3.69
N THR A 13 21.95 -30.44 3.63
CA THR A 13 20.68 -29.85 3.25
C THR A 13 20.40 -30.36 1.85
N SER A 14 19.44 -31.28 1.70
CA SER A 14 18.99 -31.70 0.38
C SER A 14 18.46 -30.45 -0.32
N LEU A 15 19.19 -29.97 -1.33
CA LEU A 15 18.70 -28.98 -2.28
C LEU A 15 17.42 -29.55 -2.87
N GLN A 16 16.28 -29.10 -2.37
CA GLN A 16 14.98 -29.43 -2.90
C GLN A 16 14.99 -28.86 -4.32
N SER A 17 15.12 -29.74 -5.31
CA SER A 17 15.20 -29.33 -6.71
C SER A 17 13.86 -28.69 -7.07
N ASP A 18 13.87 -27.37 -7.29
CA ASP A 18 12.72 -26.66 -7.81
C ASP A 18 12.24 -27.34 -9.10
N LEU A 19 10.95 -27.55 -9.25
CA LEU A 19 10.33 -28.12 -10.44
C LEU A 19 10.24 -27.08 -11.55
N ILE A 20 10.01 -25.80 -11.23
CA ILE A 20 9.74 -24.77 -12.23
C ILE A 20 10.31 -23.42 -11.80
N ARG A 21 10.82 -22.66 -12.77
CA ARG A 21 11.21 -21.26 -12.61
C ARG A 21 10.42 -20.38 -13.57
N MET A 22 10.03 -19.20 -13.10
CA MET A 22 9.44 -18.16 -13.94
C MET A 22 10.55 -17.28 -14.51
N LEU A 23 10.63 -17.23 -15.84
CA LEU A 23 11.57 -16.37 -16.56
C LEU A 23 10.97 -14.97 -16.72
N SER A 24 9.72 -14.91 -17.18
CA SER A 24 8.93 -13.69 -17.34
C SER A 24 7.53 -13.89 -16.74
N PRO A 25 6.91 -12.86 -16.15
CA PRO A 25 7.46 -11.51 -15.89
C PRO A 25 8.53 -11.52 -14.79
N ALA A 26 9.39 -10.49 -14.74
CA ALA A 26 10.25 -10.24 -13.56
C ALA A 26 9.40 -9.83 -12.35
N ASP A 27 9.88 -10.10 -11.13
CA ASP A 27 9.11 -9.72 -9.94
C ASP A 27 9.02 -8.18 -9.81
N ASN A 28 7.80 -7.71 -9.58
CA ASN A 28 7.36 -6.31 -9.60
C ASN A 28 7.66 -5.56 -10.91
N SER A 29 7.77 -6.26 -12.05
CA SER A 29 7.84 -5.58 -13.35
C SER A 29 6.57 -4.77 -13.64
N GLU A 30 6.76 -3.67 -14.36
CA GLU A 30 5.78 -2.63 -14.56
C GLU A 30 5.09 -2.76 -15.92
N TYR A 31 3.78 -2.60 -15.94
CA TYR A 31 2.94 -2.61 -17.13
C TYR A 31 1.93 -1.48 -17.06
N LYS A 32 1.35 -1.09 -18.18
CA LYS A 32 0.19 -0.20 -18.24
C LYS A 32 -1.11 -0.98 -18.35
N LEU A 33 -2.21 -0.30 -18.08
CA LEU A 33 -3.55 -0.83 -18.31
C LEU A 33 -3.67 -1.41 -19.73
N ASN A 34 -4.28 -2.59 -19.81
CA ASN A 34 -4.52 -3.31 -21.06
C ASN A 34 -3.26 -3.77 -21.82
N ASP A 35 -2.06 -3.70 -21.22
CA ASP A 35 -0.89 -4.38 -21.76
C ASP A 35 -1.09 -5.89 -21.69
N GLN A 36 -0.52 -6.60 -22.66
CA GLN A 36 -0.37 -8.05 -22.58
C GLN A 36 0.88 -8.41 -21.76
N ILE A 37 0.77 -9.46 -20.95
CA ILE A 37 1.88 -9.92 -20.11
C ILE A 37 2.30 -11.31 -20.58
N ILE A 38 3.54 -11.42 -21.05
CA ILE A 38 4.13 -12.70 -21.44
C ILE A 38 4.59 -13.42 -20.19
N VAL A 39 4.03 -14.61 -19.96
CA VAL A 39 4.47 -15.54 -18.94
C VAL A 39 5.30 -16.61 -19.61
N SER A 40 6.59 -16.66 -19.28
CA SER A 40 7.53 -17.67 -19.78
C SER A 40 8.12 -18.43 -18.60
N LEU A 41 8.10 -19.76 -18.69
CA LEU A 41 8.47 -20.67 -17.62
C LEU A 41 9.51 -21.65 -18.15
N ALA A 42 10.41 -22.09 -17.28
CA ALA A 42 11.37 -23.14 -17.59
C ALA A 42 11.45 -24.17 -16.46
N PRO A 43 11.89 -25.40 -16.77
CA PRO A 43 12.30 -26.36 -15.74
C PRO A 43 13.39 -25.75 -14.86
N ALA A 44 13.37 -26.09 -13.58
CA ALA A 44 14.50 -25.84 -12.69
C ALA A 44 15.31 -27.14 -12.55
N GLY A 45 16.30 -27.32 -13.43
CA GLY A 45 17.16 -28.51 -13.49
C GLY A 45 16.78 -29.51 -14.59
N ASP A 46 17.41 -30.70 -14.56
CA ASP A 46 17.31 -31.74 -15.60
C ASP A 46 16.02 -32.59 -15.53
N VAL A 47 15.06 -32.19 -14.70
CA VAL A 47 13.81 -32.93 -14.47
C VAL A 47 12.99 -32.87 -15.76
N LYS A 48 12.73 -34.04 -16.36
CA LYS A 48 12.04 -34.19 -17.66
C LYS A 48 10.54 -34.55 -17.55
N ILE A 49 9.98 -34.67 -16.35
CA ILE A 49 8.63 -35.23 -16.15
C ILE A 49 7.71 -34.21 -15.49
N TYR A 50 6.87 -33.58 -16.31
CA TYR A 50 5.76 -32.72 -15.88
C TYR A 50 4.51 -33.12 -16.66
N ASP A 51 3.37 -33.20 -15.98
CA ASP A 51 2.10 -33.52 -16.63
C ASP A 51 1.45 -32.26 -17.21
N SER A 52 1.51 -31.15 -16.46
CA SER A 52 1.03 -29.85 -16.91
C SER A 52 1.52 -28.72 -16.00
N VAL A 53 1.48 -27.50 -16.53
CA VAL A 53 1.65 -26.27 -15.78
C VAL A 53 0.39 -25.43 -15.92
N LYS A 54 -0.26 -25.10 -14.81
CA LYS A 54 -1.41 -24.17 -14.78
C LYS A 54 -0.92 -22.78 -14.43
N VAL A 55 -1.29 -21.79 -15.24
CA VAL A 55 -0.94 -20.39 -15.02
C VAL A 55 -2.19 -19.63 -14.59
N PHE A 56 -2.02 -18.76 -13.60
CA PHE A 56 -3.05 -17.90 -13.04
C PHE A 56 -2.59 -16.45 -13.04
N PHE A 57 -3.52 -15.54 -13.29
CA PHE A 57 -3.35 -14.11 -13.16
C PHE A 57 -4.41 -13.57 -12.19
N ASP A 58 -3.97 -12.96 -11.09
CA ASP A 58 -4.83 -12.42 -10.03
C ASP A 58 -5.90 -13.42 -9.57
N GLY A 59 -5.49 -14.69 -9.40
CA GLY A 59 -6.35 -15.81 -9.02
C GLY A 59 -7.17 -16.45 -10.15
N LYS A 60 -7.27 -15.83 -11.34
CA LYS A 60 -7.99 -16.39 -12.50
C LYS A 60 -7.07 -17.28 -13.33
N SER A 61 -7.52 -18.48 -13.69
CA SER A 61 -6.78 -19.37 -14.59
C SER A 61 -6.68 -18.76 -15.99
N VAL A 62 -5.46 -18.67 -16.54
CA VAL A 62 -5.21 -18.09 -17.88
C VAL A 62 -4.74 -19.12 -18.90
N ALA A 63 -4.03 -20.18 -18.46
CA ALA A 63 -3.54 -21.21 -19.37
C ALA A 63 -3.27 -22.54 -18.66
N ILE A 64 -3.31 -23.62 -19.42
CA ILE A 64 -2.80 -24.95 -19.03
C ILE A 64 -1.82 -25.40 -20.11
N LEU A 65 -0.54 -25.49 -19.75
CA LEU A 65 0.57 -25.81 -20.65
C LEU A 65 0.96 -27.27 -20.44
N LYS A 66 0.81 -28.10 -21.48
CA LYS A 66 1.06 -29.55 -21.40
C LYS A 66 2.43 -29.97 -21.95
N SER A 67 3.06 -29.12 -22.75
CA SER A 67 4.36 -29.38 -23.38
C SER A 67 5.14 -28.08 -23.53
N ALA A 68 6.47 -28.19 -23.58
CA ALA A 68 7.34 -27.05 -23.84
C ALA A 68 7.17 -26.53 -25.30
N PRO A 69 7.45 -25.24 -25.57
CA PRO A 69 7.81 -24.19 -24.61
C PRO A 69 6.63 -23.82 -23.70
N TRP A 70 6.91 -23.58 -22.42
CA TRP A 70 5.87 -23.20 -21.47
C TRP A 70 5.71 -21.68 -21.45
N GLU A 71 4.99 -21.21 -22.46
CA GLU A 71 4.69 -19.80 -22.63
C GLU A 71 3.19 -19.57 -22.81
N CYS A 72 2.70 -18.48 -22.23
CA CYS A 72 1.36 -17.99 -22.49
C CYS A 72 1.33 -16.47 -22.34
N SER A 73 0.28 -15.86 -22.88
CA SER A 73 0.02 -14.43 -22.73
C SER A 73 -1.19 -14.24 -21.81
N VAL A 74 -1.06 -13.38 -20.81
CA VAL A 74 -2.19 -12.82 -20.09
C VAL A 74 -2.83 -11.77 -21.01
N SER A 75 -4.08 -12.01 -21.40
CA SER A 75 -4.85 -11.09 -22.24
C SER A 75 -5.00 -9.72 -21.61
N SER A 76 -4.99 -8.68 -22.44
CA SER A 76 -5.27 -7.29 -22.06
C SER A 76 -6.61 -7.13 -21.33
N ALA A 77 -7.59 -7.99 -21.63
CA ALA A 77 -8.89 -8.01 -20.94
C ALA A 77 -8.79 -8.33 -19.44
N LEU A 78 -7.69 -8.94 -18.99
CA LEU A 78 -7.43 -9.25 -17.58
C LEU A 78 -6.58 -8.18 -16.89
N THR A 79 -5.94 -7.28 -17.65
CA THR A 79 -5.08 -6.20 -17.14
C THR A 79 -5.77 -4.84 -17.14
N GLY A 80 -7.10 -4.83 -17.15
CA GLY A 80 -7.93 -3.60 -17.14
C GLY A 80 -8.09 -2.93 -15.77
N MET A 81 -7.38 -3.38 -14.72
CA MET A 81 -7.38 -2.75 -13.40
C MET A 81 -5.95 -2.52 -12.92
N THR A 82 -5.69 -1.33 -12.38
CA THR A 82 -4.39 -0.96 -11.83
C THR A 82 -4.06 -1.72 -10.54
N GLY A 83 -2.81 -1.61 -10.10
CA GLY A 83 -2.32 -2.12 -8.83
C GLY A 83 -1.43 -3.36 -8.96
N ARG A 84 -1.05 -3.91 -7.81
CA ARG A 84 -0.18 -5.09 -7.73
C ARG A 84 -0.98 -6.36 -8.00
N LYS A 85 -0.61 -7.11 -9.04
CA LYS A 85 -1.30 -8.32 -9.50
C LYS A 85 -0.38 -9.53 -9.39
N SER A 86 -0.95 -10.66 -8.98
CA SER A 86 -0.18 -11.91 -8.87
C SER A 86 -0.14 -12.65 -10.20
N VAL A 87 1.03 -13.19 -10.56
CA VAL A 87 1.22 -14.18 -11.63
C VAL A 87 1.72 -15.44 -10.97
N LYS A 88 0.89 -16.48 -10.97
CA LYS A 88 1.18 -17.75 -10.32
C LYS A 88 1.22 -18.87 -11.35
N ALA A 89 2.28 -19.65 -11.36
CA ALA A 89 2.34 -20.91 -12.10
C ALA A 89 2.41 -22.08 -11.13
N VAL A 90 1.64 -23.13 -11.39
CA VAL A 90 1.65 -24.38 -10.63
C VAL A 90 2.01 -25.51 -11.58
N ALA A 91 3.20 -26.08 -11.39
CA ALA A 91 3.67 -27.26 -12.11
C ALA A 91 3.21 -28.52 -11.38
N TYR A 92 2.73 -29.50 -12.15
CA TYR A 92 2.28 -30.80 -11.65
C TYR A 92 3.14 -31.92 -12.23
N SER A 93 3.53 -32.86 -11.37
CA SER A 93 4.05 -34.18 -11.73
C SER A 93 3.27 -35.26 -10.98
N ARG A 94 3.47 -36.53 -11.34
CA ARG A 94 2.73 -37.67 -10.76
C ARG A 94 2.78 -37.76 -9.23
N GLU A 95 3.82 -37.21 -8.60
CA GLU A 95 4.06 -37.33 -7.16
C GLU A 95 4.04 -35.98 -6.42
N LYS A 96 4.17 -34.85 -7.12
CA LYS A 96 4.37 -33.53 -6.50
C LYS A 96 3.76 -32.40 -7.32
N SER A 97 3.47 -31.29 -6.64
CA SER A 97 3.21 -30.00 -7.28
C SER A 97 4.08 -28.91 -6.68
N GLN A 98 4.47 -27.94 -7.49
CA GLN A 98 5.20 -26.76 -7.04
C GLN A 98 4.59 -25.51 -7.65
N SER A 99 4.51 -24.46 -6.82
CA SER A 99 4.11 -23.14 -7.28
C SER A 99 5.26 -22.16 -7.28
N VAL A 100 5.35 -21.34 -8.33
CA VAL A 100 6.12 -20.11 -8.36
C VAL A 100 5.16 -18.94 -8.53
N THR A 101 5.33 -17.90 -7.72
CA THR A 101 4.52 -16.67 -7.78
C THR A 101 5.45 -15.49 -7.94
N ARG A 102 5.11 -14.61 -8.88
CA ARG A 102 5.67 -13.26 -9.01
C ARG A 102 4.55 -12.25 -9.00
N PHE A 103 4.89 -10.99 -8.76
CA PHE A 103 3.96 -9.88 -8.86
C PHE A 103 4.33 -8.98 -10.02
N VAL A 104 3.33 -8.33 -10.59
CA VAL A 104 3.49 -7.25 -11.57
C VAL A 104 2.71 -6.03 -11.06
N ILE A 105 3.12 -4.84 -11.47
CA ILE A 105 2.43 -3.60 -11.11
C ILE A 105 1.80 -3.05 -12.39
N ILE A 106 0.48 -2.91 -12.38
CA ILE A 106 -0.27 -2.29 -13.48
C ILE A 106 -0.51 -0.82 -13.13
N TYR A 107 0.11 0.08 -13.89
CA TYR A 107 -0.09 1.52 -13.82
C TYR A 107 -1.22 1.98 -14.73
N SER A 108 -1.77 3.15 -14.42
CA SER A 108 -2.68 3.85 -15.32
C SER A 108 -1.97 4.20 -16.63
N ASP A 109 -2.68 4.08 -17.74
CA ASP A 109 -2.25 4.59 -19.05
C ASP A 109 -2.53 6.10 -19.20
N ILE A 110 -3.27 6.69 -18.26
CA ILE A 110 -3.51 8.13 -18.17
C ILE A 110 -2.22 8.82 -17.73
N VAL A 111 -1.66 9.64 -18.61
CA VAL A 111 -0.58 10.57 -18.24
C VAL A 111 -1.18 11.72 -17.43
N PRO A 112 -0.77 11.93 -16.16
CA PRO A 112 -1.32 13.01 -15.36
C PRO A 112 -1.05 14.37 -16.00
N GLY A 113 -2.09 15.20 -16.09
CA GLY A 113 -1.94 16.58 -16.52
C GLY A 113 -1.06 17.37 -15.53
N LYS A 114 -0.16 18.20 -16.06
CA LYS A 114 0.61 19.13 -15.22
C LYS A 114 -0.23 20.38 -14.95
N LEU A 115 -0.60 20.59 -13.70
CA LEU A 115 -1.27 21.80 -13.25
C LEU A 115 -0.24 22.80 -12.71
N SER A 116 -0.52 24.10 -12.92
CA SER A 116 0.20 25.19 -12.29
C SER A 116 -0.75 25.97 -11.37
N TYR A 117 -0.24 26.92 -10.61
CA TYR A 117 -1.03 27.74 -9.70
C TYR A 117 -0.75 29.23 -9.94
N ARG A 118 -1.72 30.06 -9.60
CA ARG A 118 -1.58 31.52 -9.53
C ARG A 118 -2.04 31.96 -8.14
N VAL A 119 -1.19 32.68 -7.42
CA VAL A 119 -1.55 33.26 -6.13
C VAL A 119 -2.58 34.37 -6.38
N ILE A 120 -3.79 34.17 -5.86
CA ILE A 120 -4.87 35.17 -5.93
C ILE A 120 -4.86 36.05 -4.68
N HIS A 121 -4.69 35.41 -3.51
CA HIS A 121 -4.60 36.06 -2.21
C HIS A 121 -3.54 35.36 -1.35
N THR A 122 -2.99 36.12 -0.41
CA THR A 122 -2.10 35.62 0.64
C THR A 122 -2.67 36.07 1.97
N TYR A 123 -2.78 35.15 2.91
CA TYR A 123 -3.29 35.41 4.25
C TYR A 123 -2.21 35.09 5.30
N PRO A 124 -2.23 35.75 6.47
CA PRO A 124 -1.33 35.40 7.57
C PRO A 124 -1.58 33.97 8.05
N HIS A 125 -0.49 33.25 8.35
CA HIS A 125 -0.52 31.93 8.98
C HIS A 125 0.46 31.93 10.16
N ASP A 126 0.09 31.22 11.21
CA ASP A 126 0.91 31.04 12.42
C ASP A 126 2.14 30.21 12.10
N SER A 127 3.32 30.82 12.12
CA SER A 127 4.59 30.17 11.73
C SER A 127 5.01 29.03 12.65
N GLU A 128 4.48 28.97 13.88
CA GLU A 128 4.78 27.91 14.84
C GLU A 128 3.87 26.68 14.65
N ALA A 129 2.90 26.76 13.75
CA ALA A 129 1.95 25.69 13.53
C ALA A 129 2.34 24.78 12.37
N PHE A 130 2.69 23.56 12.71
CA PHE A 130 2.98 22.54 11.71
C PHE A 130 1.68 21.87 11.23
N THR A 131 1.08 22.43 10.18
CA THR A 131 -0.18 22.00 9.58
C THR A 131 -0.12 20.56 9.06
N GLN A 132 -0.97 19.67 9.59
CA GLN A 132 -1.14 18.29 9.11
C GLN A 132 -2.52 18.01 8.50
N GLY A 133 -3.49 18.87 8.80
CA GLY A 133 -4.82 18.79 8.19
C GLY A 133 -5.42 20.18 8.09
N LEU A 134 -6.13 20.44 7.00
CA LEU A 134 -6.72 21.75 6.73
C LEU A 134 -8.01 21.57 5.94
N PHE A 135 -9.09 22.20 6.39
CA PHE A 135 -10.29 22.38 5.56
C PHE A 135 -10.90 23.77 5.82
N TYR A 136 -11.64 24.24 4.83
CA TYR A 136 -12.39 25.49 4.89
C TYR A 136 -13.88 25.18 5.00
N ASP A 137 -14.57 25.87 5.90
CA ASP A 137 -16.01 25.74 6.09
C ASP A 137 -16.58 27.06 6.62
N ASP A 138 -17.61 27.56 5.92
CA ASP A 138 -18.41 28.72 6.30
C ASP A 138 -17.61 29.95 6.77
N GLY A 139 -16.63 30.40 5.96
CA GLY A 139 -15.82 31.57 6.29
C GLY A 139 -14.58 31.28 7.14
N LEU A 140 -14.48 30.08 7.73
CA LEU A 140 -13.46 29.74 8.71
C LEU A 140 -12.52 28.65 8.21
N LEU A 141 -11.27 28.72 8.67
CA LEU A 141 -10.31 27.63 8.51
C LEU A 141 -10.35 26.73 9.73
N PHE A 142 -10.37 25.43 9.50
CA PHE A 142 -10.15 24.43 10.53
C PHE A 142 -8.82 23.75 10.25
N GLU A 143 -8.01 23.59 11.29
CA GLU A 143 -6.64 23.12 11.15
C GLU A 143 -6.31 22.09 12.23
N GLY A 144 -5.74 20.97 11.78
CA GLY A 144 -5.07 19.98 12.61
C GLY A 144 -3.56 20.24 12.53
N THR A 145 -2.92 20.34 13.69
CA THR A 145 -1.47 20.57 13.79
C THR A 145 -0.79 19.36 14.42
N GLY A 146 0.42 19.09 13.96
CA GLY A 146 1.29 18.05 14.49
C GLY A 146 2.44 18.69 15.27
N GLN A 147 2.61 18.35 16.54
CA GLN A 147 3.75 18.82 17.33
C GLN A 147 4.01 17.81 18.44
N GLU A 148 5.28 17.52 18.71
CA GLU A 148 5.67 16.70 19.86
C GLU A 148 5.11 17.35 21.13
N THR A 149 4.26 16.62 21.86
CA THR A 149 3.61 17.08 23.10
C THR A 149 2.62 18.23 22.99
N GLY A 150 2.31 18.73 21.79
CA GLY A 150 1.55 19.97 21.61
C GLY A 150 0.60 20.02 20.41
N SER A 151 0.19 18.86 19.87
CA SER A 151 -0.72 18.81 18.72
C SER A 151 -2.09 19.42 19.05
N THR A 152 -2.70 20.12 18.09
CA THR A 152 -3.99 20.82 18.30
C THR A 152 -4.97 20.62 17.15
N LEU A 153 -6.26 20.74 17.47
CA LEU A 153 -7.35 21.03 16.52
C LEU A 153 -7.83 22.46 16.77
N ARG A 154 -7.87 23.30 15.75
CA ARG A 154 -8.19 24.73 15.91
C ARG A 154 -9.09 25.28 14.81
N VAL A 155 -9.82 26.34 15.15
CA VAL A 155 -10.57 27.20 14.22
C VAL A 155 -9.80 28.51 14.09
N VAL A 156 -9.60 28.97 12.86
CA VAL A 156 -8.80 30.12 12.50
C VAL A 156 -9.62 31.06 11.62
N GLU A 157 -9.58 32.35 11.94
CA GLU A 157 -10.10 33.40 11.06
C GLU A 157 -9.19 33.55 9.84
N LEU A 158 -9.72 33.32 8.63
CA LEU A 158 -8.94 33.29 7.40
C LEU A 158 -8.15 34.58 7.16
N GLU A 159 -8.79 35.75 7.32
CA GLU A 159 -8.18 37.03 6.93
C GLU A 159 -7.01 37.44 7.82
N THR A 160 -7.02 37.05 9.10
CA THR A 160 -6.06 37.51 10.10
C THR A 160 -5.12 36.42 10.57
N GLY A 161 -5.44 35.14 10.35
CA GLY A 161 -4.72 34.00 10.93
C GLY A 161 -4.99 33.81 12.42
N LYS A 162 -5.93 34.56 13.02
CA LYS A 162 -6.20 34.50 14.46
C LYS A 162 -6.92 33.20 14.82
N VAL A 163 -6.38 32.49 15.82
CA VAL A 163 -7.06 31.32 16.42
C VAL A 163 -8.28 31.79 17.21
N LEU A 164 -9.46 31.33 16.80
CA LEU A 164 -10.74 31.62 17.46
C LEU A 164 -11.08 30.60 18.53
N ARG A 165 -10.69 29.33 18.32
CA ARG A 165 -10.89 28.23 19.26
C ARG A 165 -9.84 27.15 19.05
N GLN A 166 -9.43 26.50 20.12
CA GLN A 166 -8.44 25.43 20.11
C GLN A 166 -8.82 24.28 21.05
N HIS A 167 -8.53 23.07 20.63
CA HIS A 167 -8.52 21.86 21.43
C HIS A 167 -7.12 21.27 21.39
N ASN A 168 -6.50 21.12 22.56
CA ASN A 168 -5.19 20.49 22.68
C ASN A 168 -5.39 18.97 22.77
N LEU A 169 -4.63 18.22 21.98
CA LEU A 169 -4.58 16.77 22.10
C LEU A 169 -3.78 16.38 23.33
N ASP A 170 -3.94 15.13 23.77
CA ASP A 170 -3.08 14.55 24.79
C ASP A 170 -1.59 14.64 24.34
N PRO A 171 -0.66 15.04 25.22
CA PRO A 171 0.76 15.19 24.85
C PRO A 171 1.42 13.94 24.28
N SER A 172 0.88 12.75 24.52
CA SER A 172 1.37 11.50 23.92
C SER A 172 0.97 11.29 22.45
N LEU A 173 0.11 12.16 21.91
CA LEU A 173 -0.45 12.04 20.57
C LEU A 173 0.16 13.07 19.62
N PHE A 174 0.49 12.60 18.43
CA PHE A 174 0.85 13.46 17.30
C PHE A 174 -0.36 13.56 16.36
N GLY A 175 -0.95 14.76 16.28
CA GLY A 175 -2.14 15.05 15.48
C GLY A 175 -1.83 15.17 14.00
N GLU A 176 -2.69 14.60 13.17
CA GLU A 176 -2.50 14.51 11.72
C GLU A 176 -3.73 15.07 10.97
N GLY A 177 -4.01 14.54 9.79
CA GLY A 177 -5.09 14.97 8.91
C GLY A 177 -6.45 15.07 9.60
N ILE A 178 -7.18 16.12 9.24
CA ILE A 178 -8.56 16.35 9.64
C ILE A 178 -9.48 16.42 8.44
N ALA A 179 -10.72 15.99 8.60
CA ALA A 179 -11.76 16.14 7.59
C ALA A 179 -13.13 16.39 8.22
N LEU A 180 -13.93 17.20 7.53
CA LEU A 180 -15.30 17.49 7.92
C LEU A 180 -16.27 16.55 7.23
N TYR A 181 -17.06 15.81 7.99
CA TYR A 181 -18.19 15.04 7.48
C TYR A 181 -19.45 15.36 8.28
N LYS A 182 -20.40 16.04 7.62
CA LYS A 182 -21.58 16.65 8.27
C LYS A 182 -21.11 17.59 9.39
N ASP A 183 -21.69 17.51 10.59
CA ASP A 183 -21.33 18.36 11.73
C ASP A 183 -20.21 17.78 12.61
N ARG A 184 -19.37 16.91 12.03
CA ARG A 184 -18.33 16.19 12.77
C ARG A 184 -16.98 16.35 12.11
N ILE A 185 -15.98 16.60 12.94
CA ILE A 185 -14.58 16.64 12.52
C ILE A 185 -13.95 15.31 12.88
N TYR A 186 -13.31 14.69 11.90
CA TYR A 186 -12.52 13.48 12.08
C TYR A 186 -11.06 13.89 12.06
N GLN A 187 -10.28 13.45 13.06
CA GLN A 187 -8.84 13.64 13.10
C GLN A 187 -8.16 12.30 13.29
N VAL A 188 -7.10 12.03 12.55
CA VAL A 188 -6.21 10.89 12.82
C VAL A 188 -4.97 11.35 13.57
N THR A 189 -4.27 10.36 14.13
CA THR A 189 -2.93 10.53 14.71
C THR A 189 -1.91 9.74 13.89
N TRP A 190 -0.64 10.10 14.02
CA TRP A 190 0.40 9.48 13.20
C TRP A 190 0.59 7.99 13.52
N GLN A 191 1.26 7.66 14.62
CA GLN A 191 1.61 6.27 14.96
C GLN A 191 0.75 5.66 16.07
N ASN A 192 -0.09 6.47 16.73
CA ASN A 192 -0.86 6.02 17.88
C ASN A 192 -2.06 5.12 17.51
N LYS A 193 -2.34 4.94 16.21
CA LYS A 193 -3.38 4.00 15.72
C LYS A 193 -4.79 4.33 16.23
N VAL A 194 -5.02 5.60 16.57
CA VAL A 194 -6.27 6.12 17.10
C VAL A 194 -6.63 7.45 16.44
N GLY A 195 -7.88 7.60 16.07
CA GLY A 195 -8.47 8.83 15.58
C GLY A 195 -9.62 9.26 16.48
N PHE A 196 -10.03 10.51 16.34
CA PHE A 196 -11.04 11.14 17.15
C PHE A 196 -12.13 11.71 16.26
N VAL A 197 -13.36 11.64 16.75
CA VAL A 197 -14.51 12.30 16.15
C VAL A 197 -14.95 13.40 17.11
N TYR A 198 -14.92 14.63 16.66
CA TYR A 198 -15.31 15.80 17.43
C TYR A 198 -16.64 16.35 16.93
N ASN A 199 -17.42 16.91 17.84
CA ASN A 199 -18.48 17.83 17.47
C ASN A 199 -17.84 19.12 16.94
N LYS A 200 -18.21 19.54 15.72
CA LYS A 200 -17.66 20.74 15.08
C LYS A 200 -17.91 22.00 15.89
N SER A 201 -19.05 22.10 16.60
CA SER A 201 -19.47 23.34 17.25
C SER A 201 -18.68 23.68 18.51
N ASP A 202 -18.09 22.69 19.19
CA ASP A 202 -17.45 22.86 20.51
C ASP A 202 -16.17 22.02 20.71
N PHE A 203 -15.78 21.22 19.73
CA PHE A 203 -14.67 20.25 19.80
C PHE A 203 -14.79 19.20 20.90
N ARG A 204 -16.00 18.93 21.40
CA ARG A 204 -16.23 17.81 22.31
C ARG A 204 -15.98 16.51 21.57
N VAL A 205 -15.12 15.65 22.13
CA VAL A 205 -14.90 14.30 21.62
C VAL A 205 -16.19 13.50 21.73
N LEU A 206 -16.71 13.06 20.59
CA LEU A 206 -17.89 12.22 20.46
C LEU A 206 -17.53 10.74 20.39
N ASN A 207 -16.39 10.40 19.77
CA ASN A 207 -15.96 9.02 19.62
C ASN A 207 -14.44 8.90 19.38
N LYS A 208 -13.91 7.68 19.56
CA LYS A 208 -12.58 7.26 19.11
C LYS A 208 -12.70 6.17 18.04
N ILE A 209 -11.78 6.19 17.08
CA ILE A 209 -11.69 5.21 15.99
C ILE A 209 -10.30 4.58 16.05
N PHE A 210 -10.19 3.26 16.00
CA PHE A 210 -8.89 2.58 15.99
C PHE A 210 -8.60 2.00 14.61
N TYR A 211 -7.36 2.11 14.16
CA TYR A 211 -6.90 1.63 12.85
C TYR A 211 -5.52 0.97 12.96
N GLN A 212 -5.14 0.15 11.97
CA GLN A 212 -3.97 -0.74 12.12
C GLN A 212 -2.64 -0.11 11.71
N ASN A 213 -2.69 0.91 10.87
CA ASN A 213 -1.52 1.54 10.23
C ASN A 213 -1.31 2.97 10.75
N GLU A 214 -0.41 3.72 10.13
CA GLU A 214 -0.28 5.15 10.41
C GLU A 214 -1.47 5.94 9.84
N GLY A 215 -1.76 7.10 10.44
CA GLY A 215 -2.69 8.10 9.91
C GLY A 215 -1.93 9.32 9.40
N TRP A 216 -2.24 9.77 8.19
CA TRP A 216 -1.65 10.96 7.57
C TRP A 216 -2.81 11.88 7.16
N GLY A 217 -2.98 12.16 5.86
CA GLY A 217 -4.10 12.97 5.34
C GLY A 217 -5.46 12.28 5.35
N LEU A 218 -6.53 13.06 5.52
CA LEU A 218 -7.93 12.65 5.35
C LEU A 218 -8.64 13.59 4.38
N THR A 219 -9.66 13.06 3.69
CA THR A 219 -10.57 13.82 2.84
C THR A 219 -11.97 13.19 2.88
N THR A 220 -13.00 13.91 2.46
CA THR A 220 -14.39 13.46 2.40
C THR A 220 -14.92 13.26 0.98
#